data_AF-A0A954H839-F1
#
_entry.id   AF-A0A954H839-F1
#
_cell.length_a   1.000
_cell.length_b   1.000
_cell.length_c   1.000
_cell.angle_alpha   90.00
_cell.angle_beta   90.00
_cell.angle_gamma   90.00
#
_symmetry.space_group_name_H-M   'P 1'
#
loop_
_entity.id
_entity.type
_entity.pdbx_description
1 polymer ?
#
loop_
_entity_poly.entity_id
_entity_poly.type
_entity_poly.pdbx_seq_one_letter_code
_entity_poly.pdbx_strand_id
1 'polypeptide(L)'
;MTDSSILTSPLAPSASDFIRGGLYALYFATLLVVVPFQGLWGNTTLLWSVSGVALILVLLTCIVQQTRELTAVLLVLLVWQSVTAINQKYLPATVQGLTPQNVSDFSSSSRLVILLVAILFLPLVTTLLVCLFPTETRTRFCAFLRVGSWSNGIRWPLPWWGVAPMPLWVFVVIALPFAFGSFLPMIDWQKTAMRWQEASWAVVLMIPLLALINAIVEELIFRVGLISLFSKRLSPEAATIPAAVTFGFVHYDGGFPSGLTGALLLSVGGFYLGYFLLIQKGLSAVILWHFLMDLVVFSSVFK
;
A
#
# COMPACT_ATOMS: atom_id res chain seq x y z
N MET A 1 -16.55 8.33 24.06
CA MET A 1 -17.15 7.01 23.79
C MET A 1 -16.48 6.44 22.55
N THR A 2 -15.67 5.39 22.69
CA THR A 2 -15.10 4.67 21.54
C THR A 2 -16.22 3.86 20.90
N ASP A 3 -16.56 4.18 19.65
CA ASP A 3 -17.54 3.44 18.87
C ASP A 3 -17.03 2.00 18.68
N SER A 4 -17.59 1.06 19.46
CA SER A 4 -17.17 -0.34 19.48
C SER A 4 -17.68 -1.13 18.27
N SER A 5 -18.52 -0.51 17.43
CA SER A 5 -19.14 -1.15 16.27
C SER A 5 -18.11 -1.69 15.25
N ILE A 6 -16.97 -1.02 15.10
CA ILE A 6 -15.88 -1.41 14.18
C ILE A 6 -15.15 -2.67 14.64
N LEU A 7 -15.24 -3.00 15.93
CA LEU A 7 -14.61 -4.17 16.52
C LEU A 7 -15.59 -5.34 16.65
N THR A 8 -16.73 -5.31 15.97
CA THR A 8 -17.60 -6.49 15.88
C THR A 8 -17.02 -7.48 14.86
N SER A 9 -17.38 -8.76 14.97
CA SER A 9 -16.94 -9.77 14.00
C SER A 9 -17.45 -9.42 12.61
N PRO A 10 -16.62 -9.51 11.55
CA PRO A 10 -17.00 -9.01 10.25
C PRO A 10 -18.22 -9.73 9.70
N LEU A 11 -19.20 -8.94 9.25
CA LEU A 11 -20.43 -9.41 8.63
C LEU A 11 -20.34 -9.28 7.11
N ALA A 12 -21.19 -10.01 6.39
CA ALA A 12 -21.35 -9.79 4.97
C ALA A 12 -21.79 -8.33 4.73
N PRO A 13 -21.12 -7.56 3.86
CA PRO A 13 -21.57 -6.22 3.53
C PRO A 13 -22.96 -6.29 2.92
N SER A 14 -23.80 -5.30 3.22
CA SER A 14 -25.11 -5.17 2.57
C SER A 14 -24.92 -5.00 1.05
N ALA A 15 -25.91 -5.40 0.24
CA ALA A 15 -25.83 -5.24 -1.21
C ALA A 15 -25.59 -3.77 -1.62
N SER A 16 -26.19 -2.81 -0.91
CA SER A 16 -26.00 -1.38 -1.15
C SER A 16 -24.59 -0.90 -0.77
N ASP A 17 -24.02 -1.38 0.33
CA ASP A 17 -22.63 -1.09 0.68
C ASP A 17 -21.64 -1.68 -0.32
N PHE A 18 -21.90 -2.91 -0.76
CA PHE A 18 -21.07 -3.59 -1.75
C PHE A 18 -21.04 -2.82 -3.08
N ILE A 19 -22.22 -2.41 -3.58
CA ILE A 19 -22.33 -1.60 -4.80
C ILE A 19 -21.59 -0.26 -4.62
N ARG A 20 -21.80 0.44 -3.50
CA ARG A 20 -21.11 1.71 -3.24
C ARG A 20 -19.59 1.52 -3.18
N GLY A 21 -19.11 0.50 -2.46
CA GLY A 21 -17.69 0.15 -2.41
C GLY A 21 -17.10 -0.12 -3.78
N GLY A 22 -17.83 -0.84 -4.64
CA GLY A 22 -17.45 -1.07 -6.04
C GLY A 22 -17.38 0.21 -6.88
N LEU A 23 -18.32 1.15 -6.69
CA LEU A 23 -18.28 2.45 -7.38
C LEU A 23 -17.09 3.31 -6.93
N TYR A 24 -16.79 3.35 -5.63
CA TYR A 24 -15.57 4.00 -5.13
C TYR A 24 -14.32 3.36 -5.74
N ALA A 25 -14.26 2.02 -5.76
CA ALA A 25 -13.15 1.29 -6.34
C ALA A 25 -12.93 1.64 -7.82
N LEU A 26 -13.99 1.65 -8.63
CA LEU A 26 -13.91 2.02 -10.04
C LEU A 26 -13.45 3.47 -10.23
N TYR A 27 -13.96 4.40 -9.40
CA TYR A 27 -13.55 5.80 -9.43
C TYR A 27 -12.04 5.96 -9.17
N PHE A 28 -11.52 5.34 -8.10
CA PHE A 28 -10.09 5.43 -7.76
C PHE A 28 -9.19 4.70 -8.76
N ALA A 29 -9.60 3.52 -9.24
CA ALA A 29 -8.86 2.82 -10.30
C ALA A 29 -8.75 3.67 -11.57
N THR A 30 -9.87 4.29 -12.00
CA THR A 30 -9.89 5.17 -13.16
C THR A 30 -8.96 6.37 -12.96
N LEU A 31 -9.03 7.03 -11.79
CA LEU A 31 -8.15 8.16 -11.47
C LEU A 31 -6.68 7.78 -11.54
N LEU A 32 -6.30 6.62 -10.98
CA LEU A 32 -4.91 6.15 -10.93
C LEU A 32 -4.38 5.74 -12.30
N VAL A 33 -5.23 5.22 -13.19
CA VAL A 33 -4.83 4.84 -14.55
C VAL A 33 -4.81 6.04 -15.51
N VAL A 34 -5.78 6.95 -15.37
CA VAL A 34 -5.97 8.07 -16.30
C VAL A 34 -5.02 9.24 -16.03
N VAL A 35 -4.48 9.37 -14.81
CA VAL A 35 -3.46 10.37 -14.50
C VAL A 35 -2.08 9.77 -14.79
N PRO A 36 -1.44 10.08 -15.95
CA PRO A 36 -0.14 9.53 -16.28
C PRO A 36 0.92 10.18 -15.39
N PHE A 37 1.25 9.52 -14.28
CA PHE A 37 2.37 9.95 -13.43
C PHE A 37 3.72 9.69 -14.11
N GLN A 38 3.77 8.73 -15.05
CA GLN A 38 4.89 8.58 -15.96
C GLN A 38 5.01 9.82 -16.86
N GLY A 39 6.04 10.63 -16.60
CA GLY A 39 6.29 11.88 -17.30
C GLY A 39 6.03 13.13 -16.46
N LEU A 40 5.46 13.01 -15.26
CA LEU A 40 5.23 14.14 -14.34
C LEU A 40 6.50 14.96 -14.14
N TRP A 41 7.60 14.27 -13.86
CA TRP A 41 8.89 14.90 -13.62
C TRP A 41 9.55 15.44 -14.89
N GLY A 42 9.16 14.93 -16.06
CA GLY A 42 9.65 15.39 -17.35
C GLY A 42 8.90 16.51 -18.00
N ASN A 43 7.81 16.94 -17.38
CA ASN A 43 6.99 18.03 -17.85
C ASN A 43 6.75 18.98 -16.67
N THR A 44 7.56 20.04 -16.59
CA THR A 44 7.47 21.04 -15.51
C THR A 44 6.07 21.66 -15.42
N THR A 45 5.39 21.86 -16.55
CA THR A 45 3.99 22.33 -16.58
C THR A 45 3.05 21.33 -15.91
N LEU A 46 3.21 20.03 -16.18
CA LEU A 46 2.42 18.97 -15.54
C LEU A 46 2.71 18.88 -14.04
N LEU A 47 3.98 18.98 -13.64
CA LEU A 47 4.39 19.02 -12.24
C LEU A 47 3.74 20.18 -11.49
N TRP A 48 3.84 21.41 -12.02
CA TRP A 48 3.20 22.59 -11.43
C TRP A 48 1.68 22.48 -11.41
N SER A 49 1.08 21.88 -12.44
CA SER A 49 -0.38 21.64 -12.48
C SER A 49 -0.81 20.69 -11.37
N VAL A 50 -0.08 19.58 -11.18
CA VAL A 50 -0.37 18.62 -10.11
C VAL A 50 -0.09 19.21 -8.73
N SER A 51 0.99 19.96 -8.55
CA SER A 51 1.26 20.68 -7.29
C SER A 51 0.19 21.74 -7.00
N GLY A 52 -0.28 22.46 -8.02
CA GLY A 52 -1.36 23.43 -7.90
C GLY A 52 -2.69 22.78 -7.52
N VAL A 53 -3.04 21.65 -8.15
CA VAL A 53 -4.21 20.84 -7.79
C VAL A 53 -4.08 20.33 -6.35
N ALA A 54 -2.92 19.80 -5.95
CA ALA A 54 -2.67 19.35 -4.58
C ALA A 54 -2.86 20.48 -3.56
N LEU A 55 -2.32 21.67 -3.83
CA LEU A 55 -2.47 22.84 -2.97
C LEU A 55 -3.93 23.29 -2.89
N ILE A 56 -4.65 23.35 -4.01
CA ILE A 56 -6.08 23.67 -4.04
C ILE A 56 -6.88 22.66 -3.23
N LEU A 57 -6.59 21.36 -3.36
CA LEU A 57 -7.25 20.32 -2.58
C LEU A 57 -6.98 20.51 -1.07
N VAL A 58 -5.76 20.82 -0.66
CA VAL A 58 -5.40 21.14 0.74
C VAL A 58 -6.17 22.37 1.24
N LEU A 59 -6.26 23.44 0.44
CA LEU A 59 -7.01 24.64 0.81
C LEU A 59 -8.52 24.35 0.89
N LEU A 60 -9.07 23.60 -0.06
CA LEU A 60 -10.46 23.14 -0.05
C LEU A 60 -10.76 22.25 1.16
N THR A 61 -9.78 21.47 1.63
CA THR A 61 -9.88 20.68 2.87
C THR A 61 -10.00 21.58 4.09
N CYS A 62 -9.25 22.67 4.15
CA CYS A 62 -9.36 23.62 5.24
C CYS A 62 -10.76 24.27 5.29
N ILE A 63 -11.35 24.56 4.12
CA ILE A 63 -12.61 25.30 3.98
C ILE A 63 -13.84 24.40 4.04
N VAL A 64 -13.82 23.25 3.37
CA VAL A 64 -14.97 22.36 3.19
C VAL A 64 -14.71 21.04 3.92
N GLN A 65 -15.27 20.91 5.11
CA GLN A 65 -15.01 19.74 5.96
C GLN A 65 -15.37 18.40 5.29
N GLN A 66 -16.34 18.42 4.35
CA GLN A 66 -16.79 17.25 3.60
C GLN A 66 -15.80 16.78 2.52
N THR A 67 -14.89 17.63 2.04
CA THR A 67 -13.89 17.25 1.03
C THR A 67 -12.58 16.76 1.64
N ARG A 68 -12.39 16.96 2.96
CA ARG A 68 -11.14 16.59 3.67
C ARG A 68 -10.73 15.14 3.45
N GLU A 69 -11.73 14.27 3.36
CA GLU A 69 -11.53 12.84 3.20
C GLU A 69 -11.01 12.51 1.81
N LEU A 70 -11.68 13.01 0.78
CA LEU A 70 -11.26 12.82 -0.61
C LEU A 70 -9.87 13.42 -0.83
N THR A 71 -9.62 14.63 -0.32
CA THR A 71 -8.30 15.25 -0.41
C THR A 71 -7.23 14.43 0.30
N ALA A 72 -7.50 13.89 1.49
CA ALA A 72 -6.54 13.04 2.18
C ALA A 72 -6.12 11.85 1.33
N VAL A 73 -7.08 11.15 0.70
CA VAL A 73 -6.77 10.05 -0.22
C VAL A 73 -5.97 10.56 -1.41
N LEU A 74 -6.41 11.65 -2.04
CA LEU A 74 -5.72 12.21 -3.19
C LEU A 74 -4.29 12.61 -2.84
N LEU A 75 -4.04 13.20 -1.67
CA LEU A 75 -2.69 13.56 -1.22
C LEU A 75 -1.84 12.32 -0.95
N VAL A 76 -2.38 11.29 -0.30
CA VAL A 76 -1.69 10.00 -0.14
C VAL A 76 -1.28 9.45 -1.50
N LEU A 77 -2.21 9.38 -2.44
CA LEU A 77 -1.95 8.83 -3.77
C LEU A 77 -0.99 9.69 -4.56
N LEU A 78 -1.10 11.01 -4.48
CA LEU A 78 -0.20 11.95 -5.12
C LEU A 78 1.22 11.84 -4.55
N VAL A 79 1.39 11.72 -3.23
CA VAL A 79 2.70 11.53 -2.61
C VAL A 79 3.29 10.19 -3.02
N TRP A 80 2.50 9.11 -2.92
CA TRP A 80 2.92 7.77 -3.34
C TRP A 80 3.40 7.75 -4.79
N GLN A 81 2.56 8.27 -5.69
CA GLN A 81 2.85 8.36 -7.12
C GLN A 81 4.03 9.30 -7.40
N SER A 82 4.15 10.41 -6.68
CA SER A 82 5.29 11.32 -6.84
C SER A 82 6.60 10.64 -6.47
N VAL A 83 6.63 9.88 -5.38
CA VAL A 83 7.81 9.14 -4.90
C VAL A 83 8.18 8.02 -5.88
N THR A 84 7.21 7.26 -6.36
CA THR A 84 7.44 6.16 -7.32
C THR A 84 7.79 6.67 -8.73
N ALA A 85 7.29 7.85 -9.10
CA ALA A 85 7.56 8.45 -10.41
C ALA A 85 8.90 9.20 -10.48
N ILE A 86 9.65 9.40 -9.37
CA ILE A 86 10.94 10.12 -9.40
C ILE A 86 11.86 9.46 -10.41
N ASN A 87 11.98 10.09 -11.59
CA ASN A 87 12.88 9.62 -12.62
C ASN A 87 14.31 9.95 -12.18
N GLN A 88 15.20 8.95 -12.25
CA GLN A 88 16.60 9.08 -11.84
C GLN A 88 17.29 10.31 -12.43
N LYS A 89 16.91 10.73 -13.66
CA LYS A 89 17.45 11.93 -14.33
C LYS A 89 17.10 13.27 -13.67
N TYR A 90 16.27 13.28 -12.63
CA TYR A 90 15.90 14.48 -11.87
C TYR A 90 16.43 14.49 -10.44
N LEU A 91 17.14 13.43 -10.02
CA LEU A 91 17.90 13.46 -8.78
C LEU A 91 19.06 14.47 -8.92
N PRO A 92 19.71 14.97 -7.86
CA PRO A 92 20.87 15.86 -8.01
C PRO A 92 21.96 15.24 -8.91
N ALA A 93 22.79 16.03 -9.61
CA ALA A 93 23.83 15.49 -10.52
C ALA A 93 24.80 14.50 -9.83
N THR A 94 25.00 14.66 -8.51
CA THR A 94 25.71 13.71 -7.64
C THR A 94 25.07 12.32 -7.56
N VAL A 95 23.81 12.20 -7.97
CA VAL A 95 22.97 11.00 -7.97
C VAL A 95 22.60 10.58 -9.41
N GLN A 96 22.58 11.50 -10.39
CA GLN A 96 22.28 11.19 -11.80
C GLN A 96 23.39 10.41 -12.52
N GLY A 97 24.65 10.53 -12.06
CA GLY A 97 25.80 9.76 -12.59
C GLY A 97 25.79 8.27 -12.20
N LEU A 98 24.85 7.85 -11.37
CA LEU A 98 24.63 6.48 -10.88
C LEU A 98 23.97 5.58 -11.94
N THR A 99 24.52 5.51 -13.15
CA THR A 99 24.06 4.50 -14.10
C THR A 99 24.35 3.10 -13.55
N PRO A 100 23.44 2.11 -13.63
CA PRO A 100 23.66 0.75 -13.11
C PRO A 100 24.99 0.09 -13.56
N GLN A 101 25.59 0.59 -14.64
CA GLN A 101 26.85 0.12 -15.20
C GLN A 101 28.10 0.74 -14.55
N ASN A 102 28.01 1.88 -13.86
CA ASN A 102 29.12 2.55 -13.14
C ASN A 102 28.89 2.62 -11.62
N VAL A 103 28.01 1.77 -11.10
CA VAL A 103 27.59 1.75 -9.69
C VAL A 103 28.60 0.99 -8.79
N SER A 104 29.74 0.54 -9.32
CA SER A 104 30.86 0.03 -8.49
C SER A 104 31.47 1.08 -7.55
N ASP A 105 31.30 2.37 -7.85
CA ASP A 105 32.12 3.43 -7.24
C ASP A 105 31.44 4.16 -6.06
N PHE A 106 30.23 3.74 -5.68
CA PHE A 106 29.57 4.26 -4.49
C PHE A 106 29.87 3.41 -3.27
N SER A 107 30.27 4.06 -2.17
CA SER A 107 30.21 3.41 -0.87
C SER A 107 28.75 3.03 -0.57
N SER A 108 28.55 1.83 -0.02
CA SER A 108 27.24 1.29 0.37
C SER A 108 26.39 2.28 1.19
N SER A 109 27.05 3.23 1.86
CA SER A 109 26.51 4.28 2.70
C SER A 109 25.58 5.28 1.99
N SER A 110 25.86 5.70 0.75
CA SER A 110 25.04 6.75 0.10
C SER A 110 23.74 6.19 -0.48
N ARG A 111 23.75 4.94 -0.94
CA ARG A 111 22.53 4.22 -1.35
C ARG A 111 21.60 4.01 -0.15
N LEU A 112 22.20 3.70 1.00
CA LEU A 112 21.50 3.56 2.27
C LEU A 112 20.79 4.87 2.67
N VAL A 113 21.43 6.02 2.51
CA VAL A 113 20.85 7.32 2.89
C VAL A 113 19.66 7.71 2.02
N ILE A 114 19.73 7.55 0.69
CA ILE A 114 18.60 7.90 -0.20
C ILE A 114 17.40 7.00 0.09
N LEU A 115 17.65 5.71 0.29
CA LEU A 115 16.64 4.72 0.61
C LEU A 115 16.03 4.97 2.00
N LEU A 116 16.86 5.25 3.01
CA LEU A 116 16.41 5.65 4.34
C LEU A 116 15.62 6.95 4.33
N VAL A 117 16.00 7.95 3.53
CA VAL A 117 15.27 9.22 3.43
C VAL A 117 13.90 9.00 2.80
N ALA A 118 13.80 8.26 1.68
CA ALA A 118 12.51 7.92 1.08
C ALA A 118 11.62 7.13 2.06
N ILE A 119 12.24 6.19 2.78
CA ILE A 119 11.58 5.33 3.76
C ILE A 119 11.17 6.06 5.03
N LEU A 120 11.90 7.08 5.50
CA LEU A 120 11.56 7.86 6.69
C LEU A 120 10.57 8.99 6.36
N PHE A 121 10.58 9.48 5.12
CA PHE A 121 9.67 10.51 4.66
C PHE A 121 8.22 9.99 4.57
N LEU A 122 8.00 8.74 4.13
CA LEU A 122 6.65 8.17 4.03
C LEU A 122 5.92 8.03 5.39
N PRO A 123 6.53 7.50 6.47
CA PRO A 123 5.95 7.47 7.81
C PRO A 123 5.67 8.87 8.35
N LEU A 124 6.55 9.85 8.07
CA LEU A 124 6.34 11.24 8.45
C LEU A 124 5.10 11.81 7.75
N VAL A 125 5.00 11.64 6.43
CA VAL A 125 3.84 12.07 5.66
C VAL A 125 2.58 11.34 6.12
N THR A 126 2.65 10.04 6.36
CA THR A 126 1.52 9.24 6.87
C THR A 126 1.07 9.75 8.24
N THR A 127 2.00 10.05 9.15
CA THR A 127 1.71 10.61 10.47
C THR A 127 1.08 12.00 10.36
N LEU A 128 1.62 12.86 9.48
CA LEU A 128 1.06 14.19 9.21
C LEU A 128 -0.36 14.09 8.64
N LEU A 129 -0.60 13.17 7.71
CA LEU A 129 -1.92 12.94 7.12
C LEU A 129 -2.92 12.44 8.17
N VAL A 130 -2.50 11.54 9.07
CA VAL A 130 -3.33 11.09 10.20
C VAL A 130 -3.69 12.23 11.14
N CYS A 131 -2.78 13.18 11.36
CA CYS A 131 -3.06 14.39 12.14
C CYS A 131 -4.08 15.32 11.47
N LEU A 132 -4.21 15.27 10.14
CA LEU A 132 -5.21 16.04 9.39
C LEU A 132 -6.59 15.37 9.37
N PHE A 133 -6.71 14.12 9.80
CA PHE A 133 -7.97 13.40 9.78
C PHE A 133 -8.95 13.92 10.85
N PRO A 134 -10.28 13.90 10.57
CA PRO A 134 -11.28 14.17 11.59
C PRO A 134 -11.09 13.28 12.83
N THR A 135 -11.43 13.79 14.02
CA THR A 135 -11.26 13.09 15.31
C THR A 135 -11.82 11.67 15.32
N GLU A 136 -12.96 11.46 14.67
CA GLU A 136 -13.57 10.14 14.51
C GLU A 136 -12.65 9.20 13.72
N THR A 137 -12.22 9.59 12.52
CA THR A 137 -11.29 8.82 11.69
C THR A 137 -9.99 8.52 12.42
N ARG A 138 -9.43 9.48 13.16
CA ARG A 138 -8.23 9.27 13.98
C ARG A 138 -8.46 8.23 15.08
N THR A 139 -9.64 8.22 15.69
CA THR A 139 -9.99 7.24 16.73
C THR A 139 -10.05 5.83 16.13
N ARG A 140 -10.64 5.69 14.94
CA ARG A 140 -10.68 4.43 14.18
C ARG A 140 -9.29 3.98 13.77
N PHE A 141 -8.47 4.90 13.27
CA PHE A 141 -7.07 4.67 12.92
C PHE A 141 -6.30 4.09 14.11
N CYS A 142 -6.35 4.76 15.27
CA CYS A 142 -5.69 4.31 16.48
C CYS A 142 -6.21 2.96 17.00
N ALA A 143 -7.49 2.63 16.77
CA ALA A 143 -8.06 1.34 17.17
C ALA A 143 -7.38 0.17 16.44
N PHE A 144 -6.93 0.38 15.21
CA PHE A 144 -6.26 -0.63 14.39
C PHE A 144 -4.75 -0.74 14.63
N LEU A 145 -4.10 0.23 15.30
CA LEU A 145 -2.64 0.20 15.59
C LEU A 145 -2.20 -0.88 16.59
N ARG A 146 -3.11 -1.76 17.00
CA ARG A 146 -2.85 -2.82 17.98
C ARG A 146 -2.26 -4.05 17.29
N VAL A 147 -1.63 -4.94 18.04
CA VAL A 147 -1.13 -6.22 17.53
C VAL A 147 -2.28 -7.05 16.95
N GLY A 148 -3.41 -7.12 17.67
CA GLY A 148 -4.56 -7.94 17.30
C GLY A 148 -4.45 -9.38 17.77
N SER A 149 -5.49 -10.18 17.51
CA SER A 149 -5.58 -11.59 17.93
C SER A 149 -5.51 -12.55 16.74
N TRP A 150 -4.51 -13.42 16.75
CA TRP A 150 -4.25 -14.44 15.73
C TRP A 150 -5.17 -15.67 15.84
N SER A 151 -5.84 -15.83 16.97
CA SER A 151 -6.80 -16.92 17.20
C SER A 151 -8.20 -16.59 16.69
N ASN A 152 -8.45 -15.34 16.27
CA ASN A 152 -9.73 -14.96 15.71
C ASN A 152 -9.98 -15.74 14.41
N GLY A 153 -11.23 -16.20 14.27
CA GLY A 153 -11.63 -17.09 13.19
C GLY A 153 -11.86 -16.36 11.87
N ILE A 154 -11.29 -16.87 10.78
CA ILE A 154 -11.57 -16.45 9.40
C ILE A 154 -12.33 -17.54 8.66
N ARG A 155 -13.36 -17.15 7.88
CA ARG A 155 -14.11 -18.06 6.99
C ARG A 155 -13.43 -18.14 5.62
N TRP A 156 -13.63 -19.27 4.93
CA TRP A 156 -13.09 -19.54 3.59
C TRP A 156 -14.17 -20.12 2.67
N PRO A 157 -14.28 -19.68 1.40
CA PRO A 157 -13.31 -18.91 0.63
C PRO A 157 -13.33 -17.40 0.88
N LEU A 158 -14.47 -16.84 1.30
CA LEU A 158 -14.57 -15.41 1.59
C LEU A 158 -14.56 -15.17 3.12
N PRO A 159 -13.94 -14.09 3.58
CA PRO A 159 -13.86 -13.79 5.02
C PRO A 159 -15.21 -13.73 5.76
N TRP A 160 -16.31 -13.40 5.06
CA TRP A 160 -17.68 -13.36 5.60
C TRP A 160 -18.58 -14.51 5.09
N TRP A 161 -18.11 -15.33 4.15
CA TRP A 161 -18.89 -16.42 3.57
C TRP A 161 -18.01 -17.65 3.33
N GLY A 162 -18.37 -18.76 3.96
CA GLY A 162 -17.52 -19.94 3.90
C GLY A 162 -17.77 -20.98 4.98
N VAL A 163 -16.90 -21.98 4.98
CA VAL A 163 -16.83 -23.06 5.98
C VAL A 163 -16.54 -22.53 7.39
N ALA A 164 -16.61 -23.44 8.37
CA ALA A 164 -16.37 -23.12 9.77
C ALA A 164 -15.08 -22.30 9.96
N PRO A 165 -15.11 -21.27 10.82
CA PRO A 165 -13.98 -20.38 10.98
C PRO A 165 -12.76 -21.16 11.50
N MET A 166 -11.61 -20.97 10.85
CA MET A 166 -10.32 -21.46 11.33
C MET A 166 -9.51 -20.31 11.93
N PRO A 167 -8.59 -20.57 12.88
CA PRO A 167 -7.72 -19.52 13.39
C PRO A 167 -6.94 -18.83 12.26
N LEU A 168 -6.79 -17.51 12.33
CA LEU A 168 -6.11 -16.73 11.30
C LEU A 168 -4.68 -17.22 11.02
N TRP A 169 -3.95 -17.67 12.04
CA TRP A 169 -2.59 -18.21 11.82
C TRP A 169 -2.60 -19.48 10.95
N VAL A 170 -3.61 -20.36 11.09
CA VAL A 170 -3.76 -21.56 10.26
C VAL A 170 -4.02 -21.14 8.82
N PHE A 171 -4.92 -20.17 8.63
CA PHE A 171 -5.22 -19.61 7.33
C PHE A 171 -3.97 -19.05 6.66
N VAL A 172 -3.19 -18.25 7.38
CA VAL A 172 -1.95 -17.66 6.87
C VAL A 172 -0.98 -18.74 6.39
N VAL A 173 -0.76 -19.78 7.18
CA VAL A 173 0.15 -20.88 6.81
C VAL A 173 -0.32 -21.61 5.55
N ILE A 174 -1.63 -21.86 5.41
CA ILE A 174 -2.19 -22.57 4.25
C ILE A 174 -2.21 -21.68 3.00
N ALA A 175 -2.60 -20.42 3.13
CA ALA A 175 -2.83 -19.53 2.00
C ALA A 175 -1.52 -18.95 1.44
N LEU A 176 -0.47 -18.81 2.26
CA LEU A 176 0.78 -18.16 1.85
C LEU A 176 1.48 -18.87 0.67
N PRO A 177 1.58 -20.21 0.60
CA PRO A 177 2.11 -20.89 -0.58
C PRO A 177 1.33 -20.60 -1.87
N PHE A 178 0.01 -20.48 -1.81
CA PHE A 178 -0.81 -20.12 -2.98
C PHE A 178 -0.59 -18.67 -3.38
N ALA A 179 -0.49 -17.77 -2.40
CA ALA A 179 -0.16 -16.37 -2.64
C ALA A 179 1.21 -16.25 -3.31
N PHE A 180 2.26 -16.90 -2.78
CA PHE A 180 3.57 -16.96 -3.43
C PHE A 180 3.50 -17.56 -4.82
N GLY A 181 2.82 -18.70 -4.97
CA GLY A 181 2.62 -19.37 -6.25
C GLY A 181 2.03 -18.47 -7.32
N SER A 182 1.13 -17.56 -6.95
CA SER A 182 0.52 -16.61 -7.89
C SER A 182 1.48 -15.53 -8.41
N PHE A 183 2.57 -15.24 -7.68
CA PHE A 183 3.60 -14.27 -8.09
C PHE A 183 4.71 -14.90 -8.92
N LEU A 184 4.96 -16.22 -8.81
CA LEU A 184 6.06 -16.89 -9.51
C LEU A 184 6.07 -16.70 -11.04
N PRO A 185 4.93 -16.70 -11.75
CA PRO A 185 4.91 -16.48 -13.20
C PRO A 185 5.28 -15.05 -13.61
N MET A 186 5.24 -14.09 -12.68
CA MET A 186 5.56 -12.68 -12.92
C MET A 186 7.04 -12.37 -12.72
N ILE A 187 7.82 -13.33 -12.19
CA ILE A 187 9.24 -13.17 -11.91
C ILE A 187 10.08 -13.54 -13.14
N ASP A 188 10.95 -12.63 -13.55
CA ASP A 188 12.00 -12.91 -14.54
C ASP A 188 13.15 -13.64 -13.85
N TRP A 189 13.06 -14.97 -13.78
CA TRP A 189 14.01 -15.83 -13.07
C TRP A 189 15.45 -15.71 -13.61
N GLN A 190 15.62 -15.42 -14.89
CA GLN A 190 16.94 -15.22 -15.48
C GLN A 190 17.58 -13.95 -14.94
N LYS A 191 16.85 -12.82 -14.95
CA LYS A 191 17.35 -11.57 -14.37
C LYS A 191 17.55 -11.68 -12.86
N THR A 192 16.65 -12.34 -12.15
CA THR A 192 16.80 -12.58 -10.71
C THR A 192 18.06 -13.39 -10.41
N ALA A 193 18.33 -14.47 -11.15
CA ALA A 193 19.55 -15.27 -10.94
C ALA A 193 20.84 -14.45 -11.14
N MET A 194 20.90 -13.63 -12.19
CA MET A 194 22.04 -12.74 -12.43
C MET A 194 22.24 -11.75 -11.27
N ARG A 195 21.17 -11.11 -10.80
CA ARG A 195 21.23 -10.18 -9.65
C ARG A 195 21.77 -10.83 -8.38
N TRP A 196 21.39 -12.07 -8.11
CA TRP A 196 21.88 -12.80 -6.93
C TRP A 196 23.35 -13.21 -7.04
N GLN A 197 23.86 -13.46 -8.25
CA GLN A 197 25.30 -13.71 -8.46
C GLN A 197 26.14 -12.47 -8.17
N GLU A 198 25.59 -11.28 -8.42
CA GLU A 198 26.24 -9.99 -8.22
C GLU A 198 25.94 -9.36 -6.84
N ALA A 199 25.09 -9.99 -6.02
CA ALA A 199 24.63 -9.42 -4.77
C ALA A 199 25.73 -9.40 -3.70
N SER A 200 25.97 -8.21 -3.13
CA SER A 200 26.79 -8.08 -1.93
C SER A 200 26.03 -8.49 -0.67
N TRP A 201 26.74 -8.88 0.39
CA TRP A 201 26.13 -9.15 1.70
C TRP A 201 25.29 -7.99 2.25
N ALA A 202 25.68 -6.74 1.94
CA ALA A 202 24.89 -5.57 2.33
C ALA A 202 23.51 -5.59 1.69
N VAL A 203 23.40 -5.94 0.39
CA VAL A 203 22.11 -6.07 -0.31
C VAL A 203 21.28 -7.19 0.29
N VAL A 204 21.88 -8.36 0.55
CA VAL A 204 21.20 -9.51 1.14
C VAL A 204 20.58 -9.17 2.51
N LEU A 205 21.34 -8.49 3.36
CA LEU A 205 20.86 -8.04 4.68
C LEU A 205 19.81 -6.91 4.58
N MET A 206 19.82 -6.15 3.48
CA MET A 206 18.91 -5.02 3.30
C MET A 206 17.53 -5.42 2.84
N ILE A 207 17.41 -6.44 1.99
CA ILE A 207 16.12 -6.96 1.50
C ILE A 207 15.07 -7.12 2.61
N PRO A 208 15.34 -7.84 3.72
CA PRO A 208 14.33 -8.00 4.78
C PRO A 208 13.99 -6.70 5.50
N LEU A 209 14.96 -5.80 5.70
CA LEU A 209 14.66 -4.52 6.34
C LEU A 209 13.76 -3.65 5.46
N LEU A 210 14.03 -3.61 4.15
CA LEU A 210 13.21 -2.87 3.19
C LEU A 210 11.81 -3.46 3.10
N ALA A 211 11.70 -4.79 3.00
CA ALA A 211 10.41 -5.47 2.96
C ALA A 211 9.58 -5.16 4.20
N LEU A 212 10.20 -5.17 5.39
CA LEU A 212 9.49 -4.91 6.63
C LEU A 212 9.01 -3.46 6.70
N ILE A 213 9.87 -2.51 6.34
CA ILE A 213 9.48 -1.10 6.42
C ILE A 213 8.43 -0.78 5.36
N ASN A 214 8.57 -1.32 4.13
CA ASN A 214 7.57 -1.17 3.08
C ASN A 214 6.21 -1.71 3.52
N ALA A 215 6.17 -2.94 4.04
CA ALA A 215 4.97 -3.54 4.60
C ALA A 215 4.35 -2.67 5.70
N ILE A 216 5.13 -2.15 6.65
CA ILE A 216 4.58 -1.26 7.70
C ILE A 216 3.96 -0.01 7.09
N VAL A 217 4.66 0.65 6.18
CA VAL A 217 4.23 1.92 5.57
C VAL A 217 2.98 1.73 4.73
N GLU A 218 3.00 0.76 3.81
CA GLU A 218 1.86 0.48 2.93
C GLU A 218 0.64 0.03 3.75
N GLU A 219 0.81 -0.75 4.80
CA GLU A 219 -0.31 -1.18 5.63
C GLU A 219 -0.90 -0.05 6.48
N LEU A 220 -0.08 0.88 6.98
CA LEU A 220 -0.57 2.09 7.64
C LEU A 220 -1.38 2.97 6.66
N ILE A 221 -0.95 3.07 5.41
CA ILE A 221 -1.62 3.87 4.39
C ILE A 221 -2.92 3.20 3.92
N PHE A 222 -2.80 2.01 3.33
CA PHE A 222 -3.88 1.37 2.60
C PHE A 222 -4.87 0.65 3.51
N ARG A 223 -4.43 0.08 4.64
CA ARG A 223 -5.30 -0.70 5.52
C ARG A 223 -5.77 0.17 6.66
N VAL A 224 -4.88 0.78 7.44
CA VAL A 224 -5.32 1.63 8.55
C VAL A 224 -5.96 2.93 8.03
N GLY A 225 -5.28 3.65 7.14
CA GLY A 225 -5.72 4.94 6.62
C GLY A 225 -6.99 4.85 5.79
N LEU A 226 -6.93 4.18 4.63
CA LEU A 226 -8.05 4.15 3.69
C LEU A 226 -9.28 3.43 4.23
N ILE A 227 -9.13 2.31 4.96
CA ILE A 227 -10.31 1.61 5.53
C ILE A 227 -10.96 2.50 6.59
N SER A 228 -10.19 3.14 7.49
CA SER A 228 -10.76 4.06 8.49
C SER A 228 -11.53 5.21 7.85
N LEU A 229 -11.06 5.67 6.68
CA LEU A 229 -11.68 6.72 5.91
C LEU A 229 -12.97 6.27 5.22
N PHE A 230 -12.91 5.22 4.41
CA PHE A 230 -14.05 4.70 3.67
C PHE A 230 -15.15 4.17 4.60
N SER A 231 -14.79 3.69 5.80
CA SER A 231 -15.74 3.23 6.83
C SER A 231 -16.66 4.33 7.35
N LYS A 232 -16.45 5.61 7.00
CA LYS A 232 -17.40 6.68 7.33
C LYS A 232 -18.66 6.66 6.47
N ARG A 233 -18.57 6.08 5.27
CA ARG A 233 -19.64 6.02 4.28
C ARG A 233 -20.05 4.59 3.93
N LEU A 234 -19.21 3.62 4.26
CA LEU A 234 -19.38 2.19 4.02
C LEU A 234 -19.28 1.44 5.35
N SER A 235 -19.81 0.22 5.39
CA SER A 235 -19.42 -0.74 6.42
C SER A 235 -17.91 -1.03 6.35
N PRO A 236 -17.23 -1.35 7.47
CA PRO A 236 -15.81 -1.67 7.48
C PRO A 236 -15.42 -2.74 6.43
N GLU A 237 -16.29 -3.72 6.25
CA GLU A 237 -16.15 -4.82 5.29
C GLU A 237 -16.20 -4.32 3.84
N ALA A 238 -17.17 -3.45 3.51
CA ALA A 238 -17.24 -2.85 2.18
C ALA A 238 -16.13 -1.82 1.94
N ALA A 239 -15.62 -1.16 2.98
CA ALA A 239 -14.49 -0.23 2.89
C ALA A 239 -13.18 -0.92 2.47
N THR A 240 -13.03 -2.23 2.67
CA THR A 240 -11.88 -3.00 2.18
C THR A 240 -11.81 -3.03 0.65
N ILE A 241 -12.94 -2.96 -0.06
CA ILE A 241 -13.00 -3.06 -1.53
C ILE A 241 -12.29 -1.88 -2.20
N PRO A 242 -12.68 -0.61 -1.99
CA PRO A 242 -11.99 0.52 -2.60
C PRO A 242 -10.56 0.67 -2.08
N ALA A 243 -10.27 0.31 -0.82
CA ALA A 243 -8.90 0.32 -0.31
C ALA A 243 -8.00 -0.69 -1.07
N ALA A 244 -8.49 -1.90 -1.28
CA ALA A 244 -7.79 -2.95 -2.00
C ALA A 244 -7.59 -2.63 -3.49
N VAL A 245 -8.62 -2.09 -4.14
CA VAL A 245 -8.50 -1.66 -5.54
C VAL A 245 -7.53 -0.50 -5.68
N THR A 246 -7.57 0.48 -4.78
CA THR A 246 -6.59 1.56 -4.73
C THR A 246 -5.17 1.00 -4.57
N PHE A 247 -4.96 0.07 -3.64
CA PHE A 247 -3.68 -0.60 -3.41
C PHE A 247 -3.16 -1.32 -4.67
N GLY A 248 -4.00 -2.07 -5.38
CA GLY A 248 -3.57 -2.74 -6.61
C GLY A 248 -3.25 -1.76 -7.73
N PHE A 249 -4.10 -0.76 -7.95
CA PHE A 249 -3.94 0.16 -9.08
C PHE A 249 -2.86 1.21 -8.88
N VAL A 250 -2.40 1.50 -7.65
CA VAL A 250 -1.18 2.32 -7.49
C VAL A 250 0.07 1.61 -8.02
N HIS A 251 0.03 0.28 -8.18
CA HIS A 251 1.11 -0.53 -8.76
C HIS A 251 0.95 -0.76 -10.27
N TYR A 252 -0.15 -0.30 -10.87
CA TYR A 252 -0.44 -0.48 -12.29
C TYR A 252 0.74 -0.04 -13.16
N ASP A 253 1.35 1.09 -12.80
CA ASP A 253 2.44 1.70 -13.54
C ASP A 253 3.64 1.98 -12.62
N GLY A 254 4.70 1.19 -12.76
CA GLY A 254 5.94 1.33 -11.96
C GLY A 254 6.03 0.49 -10.68
N GLY A 255 4.94 -0.17 -10.27
CA GLY A 255 4.96 -1.15 -9.17
C GLY A 255 5.37 -2.56 -9.64
N PHE A 256 5.48 -3.50 -8.69
CA PHE A 256 5.60 -4.93 -9.02
C PHE A 256 4.56 -5.74 -8.24
N PRO A 257 3.81 -6.66 -8.89
CA PRO A 257 3.77 -6.87 -10.33
C PRO A 257 3.05 -5.69 -11.02
N SER A 258 3.56 -5.25 -12.18
CA SER A 258 2.99 -4.12 -12.91
C SER A 258 1.87 -4.53 -13.88
N GLY A 259 1.23 -3.54 -14.48
CA GLY A 259 0.19 -3.69 -15.48
C GLY A 259 -1.14 -4.15 -14.89
N LEU A 260 -2.10 -4.43 -15.78
CA LEU A 260 -3.46 -4.78 -15.37
C LEU A 260 -3.51 -6.07 -14.54
N THR A 261 -2.79 -7.12 -14.97
CA THR A 261 -2.77 -8.40 -14.26
C THR A 261 -2.18 -8.26 -12.86
N GLY A 262 -1.07 -7.52 -12.74
CA GLY A 262 -0.45 -7.23 -11.44
C GLY A 262 -1.36 -6.42 -10.53
N ALA A 263 -1.97 -5.36 -11.06
CA ALA A 263 -2.92 -4.54 -10.30
C ALA A 263 -4.10 -5.35 -9.78
N LEU A 264 -4.71 -6.21 -10.62
CA LEU A 264 -5.81 -7.08 -10.20
C LEU A 264 -5.37 -8.10 -9.14
N LEU A 265 -4.20 -8.73 -9.30
CA LEU A 265 -3.65 -9.67 -8.33
C LEU A 265 -3.42 -8.99 -6.97
N LEU A 266 -2.79 -7.81 -6.98
CA LEU A 266 -2.56 -7.00 -5.79
C LEU A 266 -3.87 -6.50 -5.17
N SER A 267 -4.90 -6.19 -5.97
CA SER A 267 -6.23 -5.88 -5.44
C SER A 267 -6.85 -7.07 -4.70
N VAL A 268 -6.73 -8.29 -5.23
CA VAL A 268 -7.21 -9.49 -4.51
C VAL A 268 -6.42 -9.70 -3.22
N GLY A 269 -5.10 -9.58 -3.24
CA GLY A 269 -4.26 -9.68 -2.03
C GLY A 269 -4.60 -8.59 -1.00
N GLY A 270 -4.74 -7.35 -1.45
CA GLY A 270 -5.12 -6.20 -0.63
C GLY A 270 -6.49 -6.36 0.01
N PHE A 271 -7.40 -7.05 -0.68
CA PHE A 271 -8.72 -7.37 -0.17
C PHE A 271 -8.66 -8.30 1.04
N TYR A 272 -7.93 -9.43 0.94
CA TYR A 272 -7.73 -10.34 2.07
C TYR A 272 -7.00 -9.67 3.23
N LEU A 273 -6.00 -8.84 2.94
CA LEU A 273 -5.28 -8.07 3.96
C LEU A 273 -6.20 -7.09 4.70
N GLY A 274 -7.12 -6.42 3.98
CA GLY A 274 -8.16 -5.59 4.60
C GLY A 274 -9.01 -6.38 5.58
N TYR A 275 -9.39 -7.61 5.24
CA TYR A 275 -10.14 -8.47 6.16
C TYR A 275 -9.30 -9.02 7.32
N PHE A 276 -8.02 -9.29 7.13
CA PHE A 276 -7.15 -9.67 8.23
C PHE A 276 -7.10 -8.57 9.29
N LEU A 277 -7.03 -7.30 8.88
CA LEU A 277 -7.11 -6.14 9.78
C LEU A 277 -8.39 -6.18 10.62
N LEU A 278 -9.55 -6.36 9.97
CA LEU A 278 -10.85 -6.37 10.64
C LEU A 278 -11.02 -7.57 11.58
N ILE A 279 -10.63 -8.77 11.13
CA ILE A 279 -10.75 -10.03 11.91
C ILE A 279 -9.84 -10.00 13.12
N GLN A 280 -8.56 -9.68 12.93
CA GLN A 280 -7.59 -9.69 14.03
C GLN A 280 -7.74 -8.46 14.93
N LYS A 281 -8.41 -7.40 14.46
CA LYS A 281 -8.56 -6.11 15.16
C LYS A 281 -7.20 -5.49 15.49
N GLY A 282 -6.31 -5.51 14.50
CA GLY A 282 -4.92 -5.12 14.65
C GLY A 282 -4.12 -5.31 13.37
N LEU A 283 -2.83 -4.99 13.40
CA LEU A 283 -1.97 -4.95 12.22
C LEU A 283 -1.01 -6.13 12.08
N SER A 284 -0.75 -6.90 13.14
CA SER A 284 0.42 -7.78 13.14
C SER A 284 0.39 -8.86 12.06
N ALA A 285 -0.76 -9.51 11.81
CA ALA A 285 -0.88 -10.50 10.74
C ALA A 285 -0.87 -9.88 9.34
N VAL A 286 -1.32 -8.63 9.23
CA VAL A 286 -1.34 -7.91 7.95
C VAL A 286 0.09 -7.52 7.57
N ILE A 287 0.84 -6.94 8.52
CA ILE A 287 2.25 -6.61 8.36
C ILE A 287 3.07 -7.87 8.09
N LEU A 288 2.87 -8.96 8.86
CA LEU A 288 3.63 -10.19 8.64
C LEU A 288 3.36 -10.77 7.25
N TRP A 289 2.10 -10.88 6.85
CA TRP A 289 1.75 -11.40 5.54
C TRP A 289 2.37 -10.56 4.42
N HIS A 290 2.21 -9.24 4.48
CA HIS A 290 2.77 -8.34 3.48
C HIS A 290 4.30 -8.40 3.46
N PHE A 291 4.95 -8.35 4.61
CA PHE A 291 6.40 -8.52 4.73
C PHE A 291 6.90 -9.79 4.03
N LEU A 292 6.21 -10.93 4.24
CA LEU A 292 6.57 -12.19 3.60
C LEU A 292 6.40 -12.15 2.08
N MET A 293 5.36 -11.48 1.57
CA MET A 293 5.20 -11.23 0.13
C MET A 293 6.31 -10.33 -0.42
N ASP A 294 6.64 -9.25 0.29
CA ASP A 294 7.67 -8.29 -0.10
C ASP A 294 9.07 -8.89 -0.05
N LEU A 295 9.33 -9.87 0.81
CA LEU A 295 10.57 -10.64 0.76
C LEU A 295 10.74 -11.30 -0.59
N VAL A 296 9.69 -11.93 -1.14
CA VAL A 296 9.74 -12.55 -2.48
C VAL A 296 9.90 -11.48 -3.55
N VAL A 297 9.12 -10.40 -3.47
CA VAL A 297 9.19 -9.30 -4.44
C VAL A 297 10.57 -8.67 -4.46
N PHE A 298 11.07 -8.14 -3.34
CA PHE A 298 12.38 -7.50 -3.28
C PHE A 298 13.53 -8.45 -3.57
N SER A 299 13.42 -9.73 -3.21
CA SER A 299 14.40 -10.75 -3.62
C SER A 299 14.40 -11.00 -5.14
N SER A 300 13.30 -10.70 -5.83
CA SER A 300 13.18 -10.91 -7.28
C SER A 300 13.53 -9.68 -8.11
N VAL A 301 13.26 -8.47 -7.62
CA VAL A 301 13.35 -7.21 -8.39
C VAL A 301 14.42 -6.22 -7.95
N PHE A 302 15.24 -6.53 -6.94
CA PHE A 302 16.30 -5.62 -6.50
C PHE A 302 17.27 -5.23 -7.63
N LYS A 303 17.85 -4.05 -7.51
CA LYS A 303 18.83 -3.48 -8.44
C LYS A 303 20.05 -2.99 -7.67
#